data_AF-A0A357V8V4-F1
#
_entry.id   AF-A0A357V8V4-F1
#
_cell.length_a   1.000
_cell.length_b   1.000
_cell.length_c   1.000
_cell.angle_alpha   90.00
_cell.angle_beta   90.00
_cell.angle_gamma   90.00
#
_symmetry.space_group_name_H-M   'P 1'
#
loop_
_entity.id
_entity.type
_entity.pdbx_description
1 polymer ?
#
loop_
_entity_poly.entity_id
_entity_poly.type
_entity_poly.pdbx_seq_one_letter_code
_entity_poly.pdbx_strand_id
1 'polypeptide(L)'
;DEIHRFNRAQQDGFLPYVEDGTVVLIGATTENPSFELNPALLSRAQVLVLNRLDAGALEELMARAEVELGHPLPLDADARQAMAAMADGDGRYLLNMVENLDAMGLTAPLDPADLAAAVQKRMPLYDKGQESHYNLISAL
;
A
#
# COMPACT_ATOMS: atom_id res chain seq x y z
N ASP A 1 -0.50 13.46 3.11
CA ASP A 1 0.28 12.24 2.87
C ASP A 1 1.75 12.61 2.71
N GLU A 2 2.67 11.69 3.02
CA GLU A 2 4.13 11.87 2.96
C GLU A 2 4.62 13.17 3.61
N ILE A 3 4.19 13.43 4.86
CA ILE A 3 4.43 14.72 5.54
C ILE A 3 5.92 15.06 5.73
N HIS A 4 6.80 14.05 5.69
CA HIS A 4 8.26 14.23 5.72
C HIS A 4 8.80 15.02 4.51
N ARG A 5 8.06 15.07 3.38
CA ARG A 5 8.48 15.83 2.19
C ARG A 5 8.36 17.33 2.36
N PHE A 6 7.69 17.80 3.41
CA PHE A 6 7.49 19.22 3.65
C PHE A 6 8.73 19.83 4.29
N ASN A 7 9.21 20.92 3.71
CA ASN A 7 10.28 21.68 4.33
C ASN A 7 9.78 22.37 5.61
N ARG A 8 10.72 22.84 6.44
CA ARG A 8 10.41 23.47 7.73
C ARG A 8 9.44 24.65 7.63
N ALA A 9 9.57 25.49 6.61
CA ALA A 9 8.69 26.65 6.44
C ALA A 9 7.25 26.23 6.10
N GLN A 10 7.08 25.18 5.29
CA GLN A 10 5.76 24.60 5.02
C GLN A 10 5.15 24.00 6.28
N GLN A 11 5.94 23.30 7.09
CA GLN A 11 5.51 22.74 8.37
C GLN A 11 5.10 23.82 9.38
N ASP A 12 5.93 24.86 9.56
CA ASP A 12 5.63 26.00 10.43
C ASP A 12 4.33 26.72 10.00
N GLY A 13 4.03 26.74 8.70
CA GLY A 13 2.82 27.33 8.14
C GLY A 13 1.51 26.69 8.63
N PHE A 14 1.53 25.45 9.12
CA PHE A 14 0.34 24.79 9.67
C PHE A 14 0.06 25.16 11.13
N LEU A 15 1.05 25.61 11.88
CA LEU A 15 0.95 25.77 13.35
C LEU A 15 -0.23 26.64 13.79
N PRO A 16 -0.46 27.84 13.23
CA PRO A 16 -1.54 28.70 13.71
C PRO A 16 -2.92 28.03 13.60
N TYR A 17 -3.15 27.31 12.51
CA TYR A 17 -4.44 26.65 12.22
C TYR A 17 -4.65 25.35 13.01
N VAL A 18 -3.55 24.69 13.40
CA VAL A 18 -3.61 23.52 14.31
C VAL A 18 -3.87 23.99 15.73
N GLU A 19 -3.26 25.11 16.14
CA GLU A 19 -3.37 25.65 17.49
C GLU A 19 -4.74 26.27 17.80
N ASP A 20 -5.32 27.00 16.83
CA ASP A 20 -6.64 27.62 16.99
C ASP A 20 -7.81 26.66 16.68
N GLY A 21 -7.50 25.44 16.25
CA GLY A 21 -8.48 24.40 15.94
C GLY A 21 -9.18 24.56 14.59
N THR A 22 -8.73 25.47 13.73
CA THR A 22 -9.26 25.62 12.35
C THR A 22 -9.06 24.34 11.54
N VAL A 23 -7.96 23.61 11.77
CA VAL A 23 -7.63 22.36 11.07
C VAL A 23 -7.22 21.27 12.06
N VAL A 24 -7.77 20.06 11.86
CA VAL A 24 -7.23 18.83 12.46
C VAL A 24 -6.22 18.24 11.49
N LEU A 25 -4.94 18.32 11.83
CA LEU A 25 -3.87 17.78 10.98
C LEU A 25 -3.75 16.26 11.17
N ILE A 26 -3.93 15.51 10.08
CA ILE A 26 -3.62 14.08 10.01
C ILE A 26 -2.46 13.90 9.02
N GLY A 27 -1.27 13.64 9.57
CA GLY A 27 -0.06 13.35 8.79
C GLY A 27 0.19 11.85 8.68
N ALA A 28 0.62 11.40 7.50
CA ALA A 28 1.10 10.05 7.26
C ALA A 28 2.55 10.11 6.74
N THR A 29 3.38 9.16 7.15
CA THR A 29 4.79 9.04 6.76
C THR A 29 5.27 7.61 6.96
N THR A 30 6.19 7.15 6.12
CA THR A 30 6.98 5.92 6.31
C THR A 30 8.24 6.15 7.13
N GLU A 31 8.67 7.41 7.26
CA GLU A 31 9.88 7.82 7.97
C GLU A 31 9.64 8.06 9.46
N ASN A 32 10.72 8.07 10.25
CA ASN A 32 10.63 8.36 11.67
C ASN A 32 10.26 9.83 11.92
N PRO A 33 9.09 10.11 12.53
CA PRO A 33 8.59 11.48 12.68
C PRO A 33 9.47 12.36 13.57
N SER A 34 10.30 11.82 14.46
CA SER A 34 11.17 12.63 15.32
C SER A 34 12.30 13.31 14.55
N PHE A 35 12.64 12.83 13.35
CA PHE A 35 13.68 13.42 12.50
C PHE A 35 13.08 14.33 11.42
N GLU A 36 11.92 13.98 10.89
CA GLU A 36 11.34 14.65 9.72
C GLU A 36 10.35 15.77 10.07
N LEU A 37 9.73 15.72 11.26
CA LEU A 37 8.81 16.77 11.70
C LEU A 37 9.51 17.79 12.60
N ASN A 38 9.14 19.06 12.44
CA ASN A 38 9.59 20.09 13.36
C ASN A 38 9.07 19.78 14.79
N PRO A 39 9.81 20.17 15.85
CA PRO A 39 9.39 19.90 17.22
C PRO A 39 8.06 20.56 17.62
N ALA A 40 7.68 21.64 16.94
CA ALA A 40 6.47 22.39 17.24
C ALA A 40 5.19 21.63 16.82
N LEU A 41 5.15 21.09 15.60
CA LEU A 41 4.04 20.24 15.16
C LEU A 41 4.02 18.92 15.93
N LEU A 42 5.20 18.31 16.14
CA LEU A 42 5.28 17.05 16.86
C LEU A 42 4.74 17.16 18.30
N SER A 43 4.94 18.29 18.97
CA SER A 43 4.39 18.52 20.31
C SER A 43 2.86 18.75 20.35
N ARG A 44 2.21 18.92 19.19
CA ARG A 44 0.75 19.08 19.05
C ARG A 44 0.09 17.87 18.38
N ALA A 45 0.87 16.89 17.94
CA ALA A 45 0.39 15.70 17.26
C ALA A 45 0.51 14.46 18.14
N GLN A 46 -0.47 13.57 18.05
CA GLN A 46 -0.34 12.22 18.58
C GLN A 46 0.30 11.33 17.53
N VAL A 47 1.39 10.65 17.88
CA VAL A 47 2.05 9.68 16.99
C VAL A 47 1.40 8.31 17.18
N LEU A 48 0.89 7.75 16.09
CA LEU A 48 0.35 6.39 16.02
C LEU A 48 1.25 5.56 15.12
N VAL A 49 1.71 4.41 15.63
CA VAL A 49 2.49 3.45 14.85
C VAL A 49 1.52 2.49 14.19
N LEU A 50 1.50 2.49 12.86
CA LEU A 50 0.76 1.51 12.06
C LEU A 50 1.69 0.37 11.70
N ASN A 51 1.21 -0.86 11.89
CA ASN A 51 1.93 -2.06 11.47
C ASN A 51 1.44 -2.50 10.09
N ARG A 52 2.26 -3.28 9.40
CA ARG A 52 1.85 -4.01 8.21
C ARG A 52 0.63 -4.89 8.49
N LEU A 53 -0.22 -5.07 7.48
CA LEU A 53 -1.36 -5.96 7.59
C LEU A 53 -0.89 -7.40 7.75
N ASP A 54 -1.52 -8.13 8.67
CA ASP A 54 -1.30 -9.57 8.80
C ASP A 54 -2.11 -10.35 7.75
N ALA A 55 -1.89 -11.66 7.66
CA ALA A 55 -2.56 -12.52 6.70
C ALA A 55 -4.10 -12.50 6.86
N GLY A 56 -4.61 -12.36 8.09
CA GLY A 56 -6.05 -12.31 8.34
C GLY A 56 -6.67 -11.01 7.84
N ALA A 57 -6.00 -9.88 8.08
CA ALA A 57 -6.43 -8.57 7.58
C ALA A 57 -6.36 -8.48 6.05
N LEU A 58 -5.35 -9.11 5.41
CA LEU A 58 -5.26 -9.20 3.96
C LEU A 58 -6.38 -10.06 3.37
N GLU A 59 -6.72 -11.20 4.01
CA GLU A 59 -7.85 -12.04 3.59
C GLU A 59 -9.18 -11.27 3.73
N GLU A 60 -9.37 -10.56 4.84
CA GLU A 60 -10.55 -9.70 5.02
C GLU A 60 -10.62 -8.61 3.94
N LEU A 61 -9.48 -8.03 3.56
CA LEU A 61 -9.41 -7.03 2.50
C LEU A 61 -9.78 -7.61 1.12
N MET A 62 -9.32 -8.83 0.80
CA MET A 62 -9.76 -9.54 -0.41
C MET A 62 -11.27 -9.81 -0.39
N ALA A 63 -11.80 -10.29 0.74
CA ALA A 63 -13.24 -10.55 0.87
C ALA A 63 -14.08 -9.28 0.69
N ARG A 64 -13.62 -8.13 1.21
CA ARG A 64 -14.28 -6.83 0.97
C ARG A 64 -14.21 -6.43 -0.50
N ALA A 65 -13.10 -6.67 -1.17
CA ALA A 65 -12.97 -6.40 -2.60
C ALA A 65 -13.94 -7.27 -3.43
N GLU A 66 -14.11 -8.54 -3.09
CA GLU A 66 -15.08 -9.43 -3.74
C GLU A 66 -16.53 -8.93 -3.59
N VAL A 67 -16.87 -8.39 -2.42
CA VAL A 67 -18.19 -7.77 -2.19
C VAL A 67 -18.38 -6.55 -3.09
N GLU A 68 -17.37 -5.71 -3.25
CA GLU A 68 -17.41 -4.51 -4.10
C GLU A 68 -17.49 -4.87 -5.60
N LEU A 69 -16.74 -5.89 -6.03
CA LEU A 69 -16.79 -6.41 -7.41
C LEU A 69 -18.11 -7.13 -7.72
N GLY A 70 -18.77 -7.69 -6.70
CA GLY A 70 -20.01 -8.46 -6.84
C GLY A 70 -19.81 -9.92 -7.24
N HIS A 71 -18.57 -10.41 -7.24
CA HIS A 71 -18.23 -11.81 -7.50
C HIS A 71 -16.91 -12.19 -6.82
N PRO A 72 -16.66 -13.49 -6.56
CA PRO A 72 -15.40 -13.93 -5.99
C PRO A 72 -14.23 -13.70 -6.96
N LEU A 73 -13.04 -13.58 -6.40
CA LEU A 73 -11.80 -13.59 -7.17
C LEU A 73 -11.61 -14.97 -7.80
N PRO A 74 -11.07 -15.04 -9.02
CA PRO A 74 -10.76 -16.30 -9.68
C PRO A 74 -9.49 -16.91 -9.09
N LEU A 75 -9.51 -17.26 -7.81
CA LEU A 75 -8.39 -17.82 -7.05
C LEU A 75 -8.83 -19.07 -6.31
N ASP A 76 -8.03 -20.13 -6.35
CA ASP A 76 -8.17 -21.21 -5.39
C ASP A 76 -7.61 -20.83 -4.00
N ALA A 77 -7.77 -21.72 -3.03
CA ALA A 77 -7.38 -21.45 -1.65
C ALA A 77 -5.86 -21.23 -1.48
N ASP A 78 -5.04 -21.95 -2.24
CA ASP A 78 -3.58 -21.83 -2.18
C ASP A 78 -3.13 -20.54 -2.87
N ALA A 79 -3.77 -20.16 -3.97
CA ALA A 79 -3.52 -18.93 -4.70
C ALA A 79 -3.92 -17.69 -3.88
N ARG A 80 -5.00 -17.75 -3.08
CA ARG A 80 -5.34 -16.68 -2.13
C ARG A 80 -4.23 -16.46 -1.10
N GLN A 81 -3.72 -17.54 -0.51
CA GLN A 81 -2.59 -17.46 0.44
C GLN A 81 -1.34 -16.91 -0.24
N ALA A 82 -1.05 -17.36 -1.47
CA ALA A 82 0.06 -16.85 -2.26
C ALA A 82 -0.09 -15.36 -2.57
N MET A 83 -1.29 -14.89 -2.94
CA MET A 83 -1.57 -13.48 -3.17
C MET A 83 -1.35 -12.64 -1.91
N ALA A 84 -1.84 -13.10 -0.76
CA ALA A 84 -1.59 -12.41 0.52
C ALA A 84 -0.09 -12.36 0.85
N ALA A 85 0.66 -13.44 0.60
CA ALA A 85 2.11 -13.46 0.77
C ALA A 85 2.84 -12.51 -0.18
N MET A 86 2.40 -12.41 -1.44
CA MET A 86 2.95 -11.46 -2.42
C MET A 86 2.71 -10.00 -2.00
N ALA A 87 1.61 -9.72 -1.29
CA ALA A 87 1.30 -8.39 -0.80
C ALA A 87 2.17 -7.97 0.39
N ASP A 88 2.70 -8.92 1.16
CA ASP A 88 3.65 -8.67 2.25
C ASP A 88 3.17 -7.55 3.23
N GLY A 89 1.87 -7.56 3.50
CA GLY A 89 1.19 -6.60 4.38
C GLY A 89 0.85 -5.23 3.78
N ASP A 90 1.11 -5.01 2.48
CA ASP A 90 0.68 -3.81 1.74
C ASP A 90 -0.71 -4.04 1.11
N GLY A 91 -1.73 -3.45 1.73
CA GLY A 91 -3.12 -3.54 1.25
C GLY A 91 -3.36 -2.83 -0.08
N ARG A 92 -2.62 -1.77 -0.41
CA ARG A 92 -2.76 -1.07 -1.69
C ARG A 92 -2.20 -1.94 -2.81
N TYR A 93 -1.07 -2.59 -2.59
CA TYR A 93 -0.51 -3.54 -3.56
C TYR A 93 -1.44 -4.75 -3.76
N LEU A 94 -2.02 -5.28 -2.69
CA LEU A 94 -3.04 -6.34 -2.77
C LEU A 94 -4.22 -5.93 -3.65
N LEU A 95 -4.83 -4.77 -3.39
CA LEU A 95 -5.98 -4.29 -4.15
C LEU A 95 -5.64 -4.05 -5.63
N ASN A 96 -4.43 -3.55 -5.93
CA ASN A 96 -3.97 -3.45 -7.31
C ASN A 96 -3.88 -4.83 -7.99
N MET A 97 -3.44 -5.88 -7.29
CA MET A 97 -3.44 -7.24 -7.86
C MET A 97 -4.87 -7.74 -8.10
N VAL A 98 -5.80 -7.48 -7.17
CA VAL A 98 -7.22 -7.80 -7.31
C VAL A 98 -7.81 -7.16 -8.56
N GLU A 99 -7.66 -5.84 -8.72
CA GLU A 99 -8.14 -5.10 -9.90
C GLU A 99 -7.53 -5.65 -11.20
N ASN A 100 -6.25 -6.03 -11.17
CA ASN A 100 -5.58 -6.61 -12.33
C ASN A 100 -6.17 -7.97 -12.71
N LEU A 101 -6.45 -8.84 -11.75
CA LEU A 101 -7.06 -10.14 -12.02
C LEU A 101 -8.49 -10.00 -12.55
N ASP A 102 -9.27 -9.09 -11.97
CA ASP A 102 -10.62 -8.79 -12.42
C ASP A 102 -10.64 -8.35 -13.89
N ALA A 103 -9.74 -7.42 -14.24
CA ALA A 103 -9.60 -6.91 -15.61
C ALA A 103 -9.18 -7.98 -16.64
N MET A 104 -8.67 -9.13 -16.21
CA MET A 104 -8.32 -10.24 -17.12
C MET A 104 -9.55 -11.05 -17.56
N GLY A 105 -10.69 -10.92 -16.88
CA GLY A 105 -11.93 -11.64 -17.23
C GLY A 105 -11.77 -13.16 -17.18
N LEU A 106 -11.00 -13.66 -16.20
CA LEU A 106 -10.70 -15.08 -16.06
C LEU A 106 -11.95 -15.86 -15.66
N THR A 107 -12.19 -16.99 -16.34
CA THR A 107 -13.36 -17.84 -16.09
C THR A 107 -13.06 -19.04 -15.20
N ALA A 108 -11.79 -19.34 -14.96
CA ALA A 108 -11.35 -20.44 -14.11
C ALA A 108 -10.49 -19.91 -12.96
N PRO A 109 -10.59 -20.47 -11.74
CA PRO A 109 -9.70 -20.12 -10.65
C PRO A 109 -8.24 -20.39 -11.00
N LEU A 110 -7.36 -19.47 -10.63
CA LEU A 110 -5.92 -19.62 -10.74
C LEU A 110 -5.39 -20.41 -9.54
N ASP A 111 -4.40 -21.26 -9.81
CA ASP A 111 -3.52 -21.81 -8.80
C ASP A 111 -2.35 -20.82 -8.51
N PRO A 112 -1.47 -21.09 -7.54
CA PRO A 112 -0.33 -20.21 -7.24
C PRO A 112 0.62 -19.95 -8.41
N ALA A 113 0.82 -20.93 -9.31
CA ALA A 113 1.74 -20.80 -10.43
C ALA A 113 1.14 -19.90 -11.53
N ASP A 114 -0.14 -20.10 -11.83
CA ASP A 114 -0.88 -19.27 -12.78
C ASP A 114 -1.04 -17.83 -12.27
N LEU A 115 -1.26 -17.65 -10.96
CA LEU A 115 -1.27 -16.33 -10.32
C LEU A 115 0.08 -15.61 -10.51
N ALA A 116 1.20 -16.29 -10.20
CA ALA A 116 2.53 -15.70 -10.36
C ALA A 116 2.79 -15.28 -11.82
N ALA A 117 2.38 -16.10 -12.78
CA ALA A 117 2.50 -15.78 -14.20
C ALA A 117 1.61 -14.58 -14.61
N ALA A 118 0.40 -14.47 -14.06
CA ALA A 118 -0.51 -13.35 -14.32
C ALA A 118 0.06 -12.02 -13.81
N VAL A 119 0.61 -12.00 -12.60
CA VAL A 119 1.25 -10.81 -11.99
C VAL A 119 2.51 -10.41 -12.75
N GLN A 120 3.39 -11.37 -13.09
CA GLN A 120 4.65 -11.09 -13.81
C GLN A 120 4.42 -10.51 -15.22
N LYS A 121 3.38 -10.94 -15.94
CA LYS A 121 3.08 -10.43 -17.29
C LYS A 121 2.81 -8.92 -17.34
N ARG A 122 2.46 -8.29 -16.22
CA ARG A 122 2.19 -6.83 -16.16
C ARG A 122 3.28 -6.00 -15.49
N MET A 123 4.23 -6.58 -14.75
CA MET A 123 5.40 -5.85 -14.23
C MET A 123 6.15 -5.04 -15.32
N PRO A 124 6.26 -5.47 -16.60
CA PRO A 124 6.93 -4.67 -17.63
C PRO A 124 6.20 -3.38 -18.03
N LEU A 125 4.91 -3.23 -17.70
CA LEU A 125 4.08 -2.11 -18.16
C LEU A 125 3.93 -0.99 -17.12
N TYR A 126 4.08 -1.29 -15.83
CA TYR A 126 3.94 -0.30 -14.75
C TYR A 126 5.27 0.37 -14.32
N ASP A 127 6.41 -0.17 -14.74
CA ASP A 127 7.75 0.31 -14.34
C ASP A 127 8.27 1.51 -15.18
N LYS A 128 7.37 2.42 -15.57
CA LYS A 128 7.76 3.72 -16.17
C LYS A 128 7.49 4.91 -15.26
N GLY A 129 7.17 4.64 -14.00
CA GLY A 129 6.69 5.64 -13.04
C GLY A 129 7.76 6.20 -12.12
N GLN A 130 8.54 5.37 -11.41
CA GLN A 130 9.43 5.85 -10.36
C GLN A 130 10.67 4.96 -10.17
N GLU A 131 11.80 5.64 -10.01
CA GLU A 131 13.13 5.10 -9.77
C GLU A 131 13.18 4.03 -8.67
N SER A 132 13.56 2.80 -9.03
CA SER A 132 14.33 1.90 -8.17
C SER A 132 15.07 0.85 -9.00
N HIS A 133 16.06 1.30 -9.77
CA HIS A 133 17.08 0.41 -10.32
C HIS A 133 18.17 0.19 -9.28
N TYR A 134 18.00 -0.75 -8.35
CA TYR A 134 19.14 -1.42 -7.74
C TYR A 134 18.86 -2.90 -7.48
N ASN A 135 19.71 -3.73 -8.11
CA ASN A 135 20.01 -5.14 -7.84
C ASN A 135 18.99 -6.20 -8.22
N LEU A 136 18.98 -6.62 -9.49
CA LEU A 136 18.66 -8.03 -9.85
C LEU A 136 19.26 -8.45 -11.21
N ILE A 137 20.52 -8.10 -11.48
CA ILE A 137 21.34 -8.79 -12.49
C ILE A 137 22.71 -9.10 -11.88
N SER A 138 22.73 -10.04 -10.94
CA SER A 138 23.94 -10.78 -10.60
C SER A 138 23.56 -12.14 -10.05
N ALA A 139 23.13 -13.02 -10.96
CA ALA A 139 23.24 -14.47 -10.88
C ALA A 139 22.43 -15.09 -12.03
N LEU A 140 23.05 -15.14 -13.23
CA LEU A 140 22.89 -16.20 -14.24
C LEU A 140 24.05 -16.09 -15.23
#